data_AF-A0A016UBB8-F1
#
_entry.id   AF-A0A016UBB8-F1
#
_cell.length_a   1.000
_cell.length_b   1.000
_cell.length_c   1.000
_cell.angle_alpha   90.00
_cell.angle_beta   90.00
_cell.angle_gamma   90.00
#
_symmetry.space_group_name_H-M   'P 1'
#
loop_
_entity.id
_entity.type
_entity.pdbx_description
1 polymer ?
#
loop_
_entity_poly.entity_id
_entity_poly.type
_entity_poly.pdbx_seq_one_letter_code
_entity_poly.pdbx_strand_id
1 'polypeptide(L)'
;MRREHKATVTLAVVLAVFLFCWLPFFTLHLANSICLINTPEGGCMGMLPLFLATWLGYINSSLNPLIYTVFDQRFRTAFRAILCCSFVRR
;
A
#
# COMPACT_ATOMS: atom_id res chain seq x y z
N MET A 1 -15.29 13.37 -20.41
CA MET A 1 -15.02 14.15 -19.18
C MET A 1 -15.25 13.37 -17.88
N ARG A 2 -16.48 12.95 -17.50
CA ARG A 2 -16.75 12.29 -16.18
C ARG A 2 -16.08 10.93 -15.94
N ARG A 3 -15.78 10.14 -16.99
CA ARG A 3 -15.09 8.84 -16.86
C ARG A 3 -13.57 8.99 -16.70
N GLU A 4 -12.97 9.87 -17.50
CA GLU A 4 -11.54 10.22 -17.43
C GLU A 4 -11.15 10.69 -16.02
N HIS A 5 -11.94 11.59 -15.44
CA HIS A 5 -11.68 12.13 -14.10
C HIS A 5 -11.73 11.05 -13.00
N LYS A 6 -12.60 10.05 -13.13
CA LYS A 6 -12.67 8.93 -12.17
C LYS A 6 -11.43 8.06 -12.21
N ALA A 7 -10.88 7.80 -13.40
CA ALA A 7 -9.64 7.03 -13.54
C ALA A 7 -8.44 7.76 -12.90
N THR A 8 -8.31 9.07 -13.15
CA THR A 8 -7.27 9.90 -12.54
C THR A 8 -7.37 9.96 -11.03
N VAL A 9 -8.59 10.02 -10.47
CA VAL A 9 -8.81 9.98 -9.02
C VAL A 9 -8.37 8.65 -8.42
N THR A 10 -8.71 7.53 -9.04
CA THR A 10 -8.24 6.21 -8.58
C THR A 10 -6.71 6.12 -8.61
N LEU A 11 -6.07 6.59 -9.68
CA LEU A 11 -4.60 6.62 -9.77
C LEU A 11 -3.99 7.52 -8.68
N ALA A 12 -4.55 8.71 -8.45
CA ALA A 12 -4.09 9.62 -7.40
C ALA A 12 -4.20 8.99 -6.00
N VAL A 13 -5.29 8.28 -5.71
CA VAL A 13 -5.47 7.57 -4.44
C VAL A 13 -4.47 6.42 -4.29
N VAL A 14 -4.27 5.61 -5.34
CA VAL A 14 -3.28 4.53 -5.34
C VAL A 14 -1.89 5.09 -5.04
N LEU A 15 -1.50 6.17 -5.71
CA LEU A 15 -0.21 6.82 -5.51
C LEU A 15 -0.08 7.41 -4.09
N ALA A 16 -1.13 8.04 -3.57
CA ALA A 16 -1.13 8.59 -2.22
C ALA A 16 -0.97 7.50 -1.15
N VAL A 17 -1.71 6.39 -1.29
CA VAL A 17 -1.62 5.25 -0.35
C VAL A 17 -0.25 4.57 -0.45
N PHE A 18 0.25 4.38 -1.68
CA PHE A 18 1.57 3.82 -1.92
C PHE A 18 2.65 4.66 -1.23
N LEU A 19 2.65 5.97 -1.45
CA LEU A 19 3.60 6.89 -0.83
C LEU A 19 3.45 6.91 0.69
N PHE A 20 2.23 6.93 1.21
CA PHE A 20 1.98 6.92 2.66
C PHE A 20 2.52 5.66 3.34
N CYS A 21 2.43 4.50 2.70
CA CYS A 21 2.96 3.25 3.28
C CYS A 21 4.48 3.12 3.08
N TRP A 22 5.00 3.55 1.93
CA TRP A 22 6.41 3.37 1.58
C TRP A 22 7.36 4.43 2.13
N LEU A 23 6.94 5.70 2.21
CA LEU A 23 7.78 6.78 2.75
C LEU A 23 8.30 6.47 4.15
N PRO A 24 7.45 6.23 5.17
CA PRO A 24 7.91 5.89 6.51
C PRO A 24 8.72 4.59 6.54
N PHE A 25 8.37 3.58 5.74
CA PHE A 25 9.17 2.34 5.64
C PHE A 25 10.60 2.64 5.18
N PHE A 26 10.75 3.30 4.05
CA PHE A 26 12.07 3.64 3.50
C PHE A 26 12.85 4.57 4.41
N THR A 27 12.23 5.62 4.94
CA THR A 27 12.92 6.59 5.79
C THR A 27 13.46 5.94 7.06
N LEU A 28 12.67 5.12 7.75
CA LEU A 28 13.09 4.51 9.02
C LEU A 28 14.17 3.43 8.80
N HIS A 29 14.03 2.61 7.75
CA HIS A 29 15.05 1.59 7.42
C HIS A 29 16.34 2.19 6.89
N LEU A 30 16.27 3.23 6.06
CA LEU A 30 17.45 3.94 5.56
C LEU A 30 18.17 4.67 6.69
N ALA A 31 17.45 5.38 7.55
CA ALA A 31 18.02 6.06 8.71
C ALA A 31 18.71 5.07 9.66
N ASN A 32 18.07 3.92 9.94
CA ASN A 32 18.67 2.87 10.75
C ASN A 32 19.94 2.29 10.11
N SER A 33 19.92 2.06 8.78
CA SER A 33 21.08 1.55 8.04
C SER A 33 22.25 2.53 8.08
N ILE A 34 21.99 3.82 7.83
CA ILE A 34 23.01 4.88 7.91
C ILE A 34 23.57 4.94 9.33
N CYS A 35 22.71 4.86 10.34
CA CYS A 35 23.16 4.94 11.72
C CYS A 35 24.03 3.74 12.13
N LEU A 36 23.67 2.51 11.72
CA LEU A 36 24.48 1.31 11.95
C LEU A 36 25.87 1.39 11.31
N ILE A 37 25.96 2.02 10.13
CA ILE A 37 27.25 2.25 9.45
C ILE A 37 28.13 3.22 10.24
N ASN A 38 27.55 4.28 10.80
CA ASN A 38 28.30 5.30 11.53
C ASN A 38 28.59 4.91 13.00
N THR A 39 27.79 4.03 13.58
CA THR A 39 27.87 3.64 15.00
C THR A 39 27.53 2.15 15.17
N PRO A 40 28.49 1.24 14.89
CA PRO A 40 28.25 -0.21 14.95
C PRO A 40 27.94 -0.72 16.36
N GLU A 41 28.48 -0.04 17.37
CA GLU A 41 28.39 -0.39 18.79
C GLU A 41 27.10 0.14 19.47
N GLY A 42 26.43 1.12 18.82
CA GLY A 42 25.31 1.86 19.39
C GLY A 42 23.99 1.42 18.79
N GLY A 43 23.06 0.96 19.63
CA GLY A 43 21.69 0.71 19.21
C GLY A 43 21.03 1.98 18.69
N CYS A 44 20.94 2.12 17.37
CA CYS A 44 20.45 3.33 16.70
C CYS A 44 18.93 3.52 16.82
N MET A 45 18.18 2.46 16.54
CA MET A 45 16.73 2.51 16.51
C MET A 45 16.13 1.33 17.27
N GLY A 46 15.12 1.60 18.08
CA GLY A 46 14.39 0.56 18.79
C GLY A 46 13.73 -0.41 17.81
N MET A 47 13.52 -1.66 18.24
CA MET A 47 12.88 -2.70 17.44
C MET A 47 11.44 -2.33 17.05
N LEU A 48 10.73 -1.59 17.92
CA LEU A 48 9.32 -1.23 17.72
C LEU A 48 9.09 -0.31 16.49
N PRO A 49 9.80 0.82 16.30
CA PRO A 49 9.69 1.62 15.08
C PRO A 49 9.92 0.85 13.79
N LEU A 50 10.94 -0.01 13.75
CA LEU A 50 11.28 -0.81 12.57
C LEU A 50 10.22 -1.89 12.30
N PHE A 51 9.70 -2.50 13.36
CA PHE A 51 8.58 -3.45 13.26
C PHE A 51 7.35 -2.77 12.66
N LEU A 52 6.92 -1.64 13.22
CA LEU A 52 5.76 -0.89 12.72
C LEU A 52 5.94 -0.44 11.27
N ALA A 53 7.13 0.06 10.93
CA ALA A 53 7.47 0.44 9.56
C ALA A 53 7.30 -0.73 8.59
N THR A 54 7.81 -1.91 8.96
CA THR A 54 7.75 -3.13 8.15
C THR A 54 6.32 -3.61 7.95
N TRP A 55 5.51 -3.59 9.02
CA TRP A 55 4.08 -3.92 8.93
C TRP A 55 3.32 -2.93 8.06
N LEU A 56 3.65 -1.64 8.11
CA LEU A 56 3.06 -0.63 7.23
C LEU A 56 3.40 -0.89 5.76
N GLY A 57 4.63 -1.30 5.48
CA GLY A 57 5.05 -1.77 4.16
C GLY A 57 4.25 -2.99 3.68
N TYR A 58 3.98 -3.96 4.55
CA TYR A 58 3.13 -5.11 4.20
C TYR A 58 1.67 -4.73 3.94
N ILE A 59 1.13 -3.79 4.71
CA ILE A 59 -0.23 -3.28 4.53
C ILE A 59 -0.41 -2.67 3.13
N ASN A 60 0.64 -2.09 2.51
CA ASN A 60 0.58 -1.59 1.13
C ASN A 60 0.07 -2.65 0.14
N SER A 61 0.52 -3.89 0.27
CA SER A 61 0.07 -4.99 -0.59
C SER A 61 -1.39 -5.39 -0.34
N SER A 62 -1.82 -5.39 0.93
CA SER A 62 -3.21 -5.67 1.33
C SER A 62 -4.18 -4.56 0.95
N LEU A 63 -3.71 -3.32 0.83
CA LEU A 63 -4.53 -2.18 0.42
C LEU A 63 -4.83 -2.20 -1.08
N ASN A 64 -4.04 -2.86 -1.92
CA ASN A 64 -4.29 -2.91 -3.37
C ASN A 64 -5.71 -3.44 -3.71
N PRO A 65 -6.15 -4.64 -3.29
CA PRO A 65 -7.53 -5.09 -3.50
C PRO A 65 -8.59 -4.14 -2.92
N LEU A 66 -8.30 -3.50 -1.79
CA LEU A 66 -9.23 -2.62 -1.09
C LEU A 66 -9.43 -1.30 -1.85
N ILE A 67 -8.34 -0.73 -2.38
CA ILE A 67 -8.38 0.46 -3.23
C ILE A 67 -9.15 0.16 -4.52
N TYR A 68 -8.85 -0.94 -5.21
CA TYR A 68 -9.54 -1.28 -6.45
C TYR A 68 -11.03 -1.61 -6.23
N THR A 69 -11.39 -2.27 -5.13
CA THR A 69 -12.81 -2.56 -4.84
C THR A 69 -13.61 -1.34 -4.38
N VAL A 70 -13.00 -0.35 -3.73
CA VAL A 70 -13.72 0.86 -3.29
C VAL A 70 -13.86 1.89 -4.41
N PHE A 71 -12.79 2.11 -5.19
CA PHE A 71 -12.71 3.21 -6.15
C PHE A 71 -12.98 2.79 -7.61
N ASP A 72 -12.81 1.50 -7.95
CA ASP A 72 -13.14 0.99 -9.28
C ASP A 72 -14.44 0.15 -9.25
N GLN A 73 -15.53 0.74 -9.75
CA GLN A 73 -16.83 0.08 -9.82
C GLN A 73 -16.85 -1.13 -10.75
N ARG A 74 -16.02 -1.17 -11.79
CA ARG A 74 -15.92 -2.34 -12.70
C ARG A 74 -15.20 -3.48 -11.99
N PHE A 75 -14.09 -3.18 -11.32
CA PHE A 75 -13.33 -4.14 -10.52
C PHE A 75 -14.18 -4.71 -9.40
N ARG A 76 -14.91 -3.86 -8.66
CA ARG A 76 -15.83 -4.29 -7.60
C ARG A 76 -16.93 -5.23 -8.11
N THR A 77 -17.45 -4.98 -9.30
CA THR A 77 -18.49 -5.81 -9.91
C THR A 77 -17.92 -7.17 -10.33
N ALA A 78 -16.74 -7.20 -10.96
CA ALA A 78 -16.05 -8.43 -11.32
C ALA A 78 -15.64 -9.24 -10.07
N PHE A 79 -15.12 -8.58 -9.04
CA PHE A 79 -14.71 -9.21 -7.78
C PHE A 79 -15.91 -9.85 -7.04
N ARG A 80 -17.06 -9.17 -7.03
CA ARG A 80 -18.32 -9.76 -6.53
C ARG A 80 -18.80 -10.95 -7.35
N ALA A 81 -18.66 -10.90 -8.68
CA ALA A 81 -19.04 -12.03 -9.53
C ALA A 81 -18.18 -13.27 -9.27
N ILE A 82 -16.87 -13.08 -9.02
CA ILE A 82 -15.95 -14.14 -8.63
C ILE A 82 -16.32 -14.70 -7.24
N LEU A 83 -16.51 -13.83 -6.24
CA LEU A 83 -16.82 -14.25 -4.86
C LEU A 83 -18.19 -14.92 -4.71
N CYS A 84 -19.20 -14.47 -5.45
CA CYS A 84 -20.53 -15.06 -5.41
C CYS A 84 -20.69 -16.26 -6.37
N CYS A 85 -19.60 -16.73 -7.01
CA CYS A 85 -19.65 -17.72 -8.08
C CYS A 85 -20.73 -17.46 -9.15
N SER A 86 -21.12 -16.20 -9.34
CA SER A 86 -22.09 -15.79 -10.35
C SER A 86 -21.40 -15.59 -11.70
N PHE A 87 -20.62 -16.61 -12.09
CA PHE A 87 -20.18 -16.82 -13.45
C PHE A 87 -21.43 -17.14 -14.27
N VAL A 88 -22.17 -16.11 -14.67
CA VAL A 88 -23.19 -16.26 -15.70
C VAL A 88 -22.43 -16.64 -16.95
N ARG A 89 -22.46 -17.95 -17.22
CA ARG A 89 -22.12 -18.60 -18.47
C ARG A 89 -22.75 -17.78 -19.60
N ARG A 90 -21.93 -17.03 -20.33
CA ARG A 90 -22.24 -16.59 -21.69
C ARG A 90 -21.50 -17.52 -22.62
#